data_AF-A0A7V8WDL3-F1
#
_entry.id   AF-A0A7V8WDL3-F1
#
_cell.length_a   1.000
_cell.length_b   1.000
_cell.length_c   1.000
_cell.angle_alpha   90.00
_cell.angle_beta   90.00
_cell.angle_gamma   90.00
#
_symmetry.space_group_name_H-M   'P 1'
#
loop_
_entity.id
_entity.type
_entity.pdbx_description
1 polymer ?
#
loop_
_entity_poly.entity_id
_entity_poly.type
_entity_poly.pdbx_seq_one_letter_code
_entity_poly.pdbx_strand_id
1 'polypeptide(L)'
;MLLAHWDNKAENQRLVCPPGAEGPDDTCMRPLAIMQDLGATFGPTKVDLNNWRRYQVWADARTCRVSMKSLPFGGATFPDRQISDAGRLLLLGWLEQLSDDQLRDLFEGSRITSFDQVTAAARNPDVWIAAFKEKVKQIRDGGPCPTAS
;
A
#
# COMPACT_ATOMS: atom_id res chain seq x y z
N MET A 1 7.50 -23.31 5.72
CA MET A 1 6.85 -21.98 5.66
C MET A 1 7.59 -21.07 6.63
N LEU A 2 8.21 -20.00 6.15
CA LEU A 2 8.99 -19.06 6.98
C LEU A 2 8.21 -17.75 7.05
N LEU A 3 7.89 -17.29 8.27
CA LEU A 3 7.24 -16.00 8.49
C LEU A 3 8.19 -14.88 8.06
N ALA A 4 7.75 -14.02 7.13
CA ALA A 4 8.61 -12.99 6.56
C ALA A 4 8.99 -11.93 7.61
N HIS A 5 10.29 -11.58 7.64
CA HIS A 5 10.97 -10.78 8.67
C HIS A 5 10.41 -9.37 8.97
N TRP A 6 9.49 -8.84 8.16
CA TRP A 6 8.96 -7.48 8.33
C TRP A 6 7.81 -7.36 9.32
N ASP A 7 7.23 -8.50 9.68
CA ASP A 7 6.06 -8.62 10.55
C ASP A 7 6.41 -9.26 11.91
N ASN A 8 7.70 -9.42 12.20
CA ASN A 8 8.17 -10.08 13.42
C ASN A 8 8.32 -9.13 14.62
N LYS A 9 7.58 -8.01 14.64
CA LYS A 9 7.64 -7.06 15.75
C LYS A 9 6.97 -7.67 16.98
N ALA A 10 7.51 -7.38 18.17
CA ALA A 10 7.01 -7.96 19.42
C ALA A 10 5.52 -7.65 19.64
N GLU A 11 5.03 -6.51 19.13
CA GLU A 11 3.62 -6.12 19.22
C GLU A 11 2.71 -7.02 18.36
N ASN A 12 3.25 -7.60 17.29
CA ASN A 12 2.52 -8.47 16.37
C ASN A 12 2.49 -9.93 16.85
N GLN A 13 3.20 -10.28 17.91
CA GLN A 13 3.30 -11.64 18.43
C GLN A 13 3.22 -11.65 19.96
N ARG A 14 2.11 -12.13 20.52
CA ARG A 14 1.97 -12.21 21.98
C ARG A 14 1.33 -13.52 22.43
N LEU A 15 1.74 -13.95 23.62
CA LEU A 15 1.00 -14.95 24.37
C LEU A 15 -0.14 -14.25 25.12
N VAL A 16 -1.34 -14.80 25.04
CA VAL A 16 -2.48 -14.36 25.84
C VAL A 16 -3.02 -15.52 26.66
N CYS A 17 -3.59 -15.19 27.82
CA CYS A 17 -4.45 -16.11 28.55
C CYS A 17 -5.92 -15.79 28.26
N PRO A 18 -6.67 -16.68 27.59
CA PRO A 18 -8.10 -16.47 27.38
C PRO A 18 -8.84 -16.48 28.74
N PRO A 19 -9.97 -15.75 28.86
CA PRO A 19 -10.79 -15.80 30.06
C PRO A 19 -11.20 -17.23 30.42
N GLY A 20 -11.08 -17.60 31.70
CA GLY A 20 -11.38 -18.94 32.19
C GLY A 20 -10.26 -19.97 31.99
N ALA A 21 -9.07 -19.52 31.58
CA ALA A 21 -7.86 -20.35 31.47
C ALA A 21 -6.82 -20.03 32.57
N GLU A 22 -7.17 -19.17 33.53
CA GLU A 22 -6.34 -18.81 34.66
C GLU A 22 -6.26 -20.00 35.65
N GLY A 23 -5.04 -20.39 35.99
CA GLY A 23 -4.73 -21.38 37.01
C GLY A 23 -4.46 -20.74 38.37
N PRO A 24 -4.21 -21.56 39.40
CA PRO A 24 -3.65 -21.08 40.66
C PRO A 24 -2.33 -20.33 40.39
N ASP A 25 -2.07 -19.29 41.18
CA ASP A 25 -0.83 -18.50 41.16
C ASP A 25 -0.57 -17.72 39.86
N ASP A 26 -1.61 -17.11 39.27
CA ASP A 26 -1.54 -16.31 38.03
C ASP A 26 -0.93 -17.06 36.82
N THR A 27 -0.94 -18.39 36.88
CA THR A 27 -0.49 -19.24 35.76
C THR A 27 -1.55 -19.30 34.68
N CYS A 28 -1.15 -19.37 33.41
CA CYS A 28 -2.09 -19.64 32.32
C CYS A 28 -2.08 -21.12 31.95
N MET A 29 -3.18 -21.82 32.21
CA MET A 29 -3.30 -23.26 31.94
C MET A 29 -3.46 -23.58 30.46
N ARG A 30 -3.90 -22.60 29.66
CA ARG A 30 -4.11 -22.75 28.22
C ARG A 30 -3.70 -21.48 27.47
N PRO A 31 -2.39 -21.20 27.39
CA PRO A 31 -1.89 -20.04 26.69
C PRO A 31 -2.16 -20.16 25.19
N LEU A 32 -2.56 -19.06 24.56
CA LEU A 32 -2.68 -18.97 23.11
C LEU A 32 -1.60 -18.04 22.57
N ALA A 33 -0.94 -18.47 21.50
CA ALA A 33 -0.08 -17.60 20.70
C ALA A 33 -0.93 -16.87 19.66
N ILE A 34 -1.01 -15.55 19.79
CA ILE A 34 -1.61 -14.68 18.77
C ILE A 34 -0.50 -14.11 17.91
N MET A 35 -0.61 -14.33 16.60
CA MET A 35 0.21 -13.69 15.57
C MET A 35 -0.70 -12.81 14.73
N GLN A 36 -0.40 -11.52 14.67
CA GLN A 36 -1.14 -10.51 13.93
C GLN A 36 -0.29 -9.97 12.78
N ASP A 37 -0.93 -9.32 11.80
CA ASP A 37 -0.25 -8.62 10.69
C ASP A 37 0.55 -9.52 9.72
N LEU A 38 0.16 -10.80 9.64
CA LEU A 38 0.68 -11.79 8.68
C LEU A 38 0.33 -11.48 7.21
N GLY A 39 -0.05 -10.24 6.87
CA GLY A 39 -0.46 -9.79 5.54
C GLY A 39 0.62 -9.95 4.48
N ALA A 40 1.88 -10.02 4.90
CA ALA A 40 3.00 -10.44 4.07
C ALA A 40 2.93 -11.88 3.56
N THR A 41 2.42 -12.75 4.41
CA THR A 41 2.45 -14.22 4.29
C THR A 41 1.15 -14.74 3.68
N PHE A 42 0.02 -14.07 3.99
CA PHE A 42 -1.32 -14.44 3.51
C PHE A 42 -1.99 -13.39 2.62
N GLY A 43 -1.34 -12.24 2.40
CA GLY A 43 -1.81 -11.19 1.50
C GLY A 43 -1.12 -11.22 0.14
N PRO A 44 -1.54 -10.33 -0.78
CA PRO A 44 -1.00 -10.23 -2.13
C PRO A 44 0.49 -9.84 -2.13
N THR A 45 1.14 -10.00 -3.29
CA THR A 45 2.56 -9.66 -3.49
C THR A 45 2.87 -8.24 -3.03
N LYS A 46 3.87 -8.09 -2.16
CA LYS A 46 4.23 -6.82 -1.50
C LYS A 46 4.74 -5.74 -2.46
N VAL A 47 5.40 -6.13 -3.54
CA VAL A 47 6.05 -5.21 -4.49
C VAL A 47 5.84 -5.77 -5.90
N ASP A 48 4.79 -5.31 -6.56
CA ASP A 48 4.40 -5.77 -7.89
C ASP A 48 4.27 -4.60 -8.86
N LEU A 49 5.39 -4.26 -9.49
CA LEU A 49 5.45 -3.17 -10.47
C LEU A 49 4.50 -3.39 -11.64
N ASN A 50 4.32 -4.64 -12.07
CA ASN A 50 3.51 -4.96 -13.26
C ASN A 50 2.04 -4.65 -13.00
N ASN A 51 1.50 -5.11 -11.87
CA ASN A 51 0.14 -4.81 -11.49
C ASN A 51 -0.03 -3.32 -11.14
N TRP A 52 0.94 -2.73 -10.44
CA TRP A 52 0.92 -1.30 -10.13
C TRP A 52 0.79 -0.41 -11.37
N ARG A 53 1.54 -0.70 -12.44
CA ARG A 53 1.47 0.05 -13.70
C ARG A 53 0.08 -0.03 -14.34
N ARG A 54 -0.59 -1.19 -14.26
CA ARG A 54 -1.91 -1.41 -14.87
C ARG A 54 -3.05 -0.69 -14.15
N TYR A 55 -2.96 -0.51 -12.84
CA TYR A 55 -4.01 0.13 -12.06
C TYR A 55 -4.23 1.59 -12.46
N GLN A 56 -5.45 1.96 -12.82
CA GLN A 56 -5.77 3.37 -13.10
C GLN A 56 -6.00 4.12 -11.79
N VAL A 57 -5.57 5.37 -11.70
CA VAL A 57 -5.87 6.24 -10.55
C VAL A 57 -7.38 6.47 -10.45
N TRP A 58 -8.03 6.73 -11.58
CA TRP A 58 -9.46 7.07 -11.63
C TRP A 58 -10.30 5.86 -12.00
N ALA A 59 -11.36 5.63 -11.22
CA ALA A 59 -12.49 4.83 -11.67
C ALA A 59 -13.34 5.60 -12.70
N ASP A 60 -13.38 6.93 -12.58
CA ASP A 60 -13.96 7.84 -13.56
C ASP A 60 -13.29 9.22 -13.46
N ALA A 61 -12.46 9.53 -14.45
CA ALA A 61 -11.68 10.76 -14.48
C ALA A 61 -12.53 12.03 -14.69
N ARG A 62 -13.74 11.90 -15.27
CA ARG A 62 -14.64 13.05 -15.52
C ARG A 62 -15.34 13.53 -14.26
N THR A 63 -15.57 12.61 -13.32
CA THR A 63 -16.19 12.92 -12.03
C THR A 63 -15.20 12.85 -10.87
N CYS A 64 -13.90 12.66 -11.18
CA CYS A 64 -12.82 12.43 -10.22
C CYS A 64 -13.15 11.39 -9.16
N ARG A 65 -13.76 10.29 -9.61
CA ARG A 65 -14.11 9.16 -8.76
C ARG A 65 -12.94 8.20 -8.70
N VAL A 66 -12.52 7.86 -7.49
CA VAL A 66 -11.54 6.80 -7.21
C VAL A 66 -12.25 5.59 -6.60
N SER A 67 -11.70 4.41 -6.84
CA SER A 67 -12.21 3.15 -6.30
C SER A 67 -11.05 2.21 -6.02
N MET A 68 -11.17 1.43 -4.94
CA MET A 68 -10.23 0.36 -4.62
C MET A 68 -10.72 -1.01 -5.09
N LYS A 69 -11.89 -1.11 -5.73
CA LYS A 69 -12.53 -2.39 -6.11
C LYS A 69 -11.69 -3.28 -7.03
N SER A 70 -10.76 -2.69 -7.78
CA SER A 70 -9.85 -3.43 -8.66
C SER A 70 -8.62 -4.00 -7.93
N LEU A 71 -8.35 -3.53 -6.71
CA LEU A 71 -7.25 -4.04 -5.87
C LEU A 71 -7.61 -5.41 -5.28
N PRO A 72 -6.61 -6.19 -4.80
CA PRO A 72 -6.85 -7.47 -4.17
C PRO A 72 -7.93 -7.43 -3.09
N PHE A 73 -8.72 -8.51 -2.98
CA PHE A 73 -9.89 -8.62 -2.10
C PHE A 73 -10.95 -7.54 -2.31
N GLY A 74 -11.07 -7.04 -3.55
CA GLY A 74 -12.09 -6.05 -3.93
C GLY A 74 -11.91 -4.69 -3.24
N GLY A 75 -10.70 -4.36 -2.79
CA GLY A 75 -10.45 -3.12 -2.06
C GLY A 75 -11.05 -3.10 -0.66
N ALA A 76 -11.34 -4.26 -0.06
CA ALA A 76 -11.92 -4.41 1.26
C ALA A 76 -13.23 -3.61 1.43
N THR A 77 -13.34 -2.81 2.49
CA THR A 77 -14.54 -2.04 2.82
C THR A 77 -14.45 -0.57 2.38
N PHE A 78 -13.44 -0.20 1.58
CA PHE A 78 -13.26 1.17 1.14
C PHE A 78 -14.31 1.55 0.09
N PRO A 79 -15.18 2.54 0.37
CA PRO A 79 -16.18 2.94 -0.60
C PRO A 79 -15.53 3.76 -1.71
N ASP A 80 -16.23 3.87 -2.84
CA ASP A 80 -15.83 4.81 -3.88
C ASP A 80 -15.88 6.25 -3.31
N ARG A 81 -14.94 7.08 -3.74
CA ARG A 81 -14.81 8.48 -3.28
C ARG A 81 -14.71 9.42 -4.46
N GLN A 82 -15.38 10.55 -4.33
CA GLN A 82 -15.23 11.67 -5.24
C GLN A 82 -14.20 12.65 -4.67
N ILE A 83 -13.20 12.98 -5.47
CA ILE A 83 -12.15 13.94 -5.12
C ILE A 83 -12.54 15.31 -5.70
N SER A 84 -12.39 16.36 -4.90
CA SER A 84 -12.61 17.74 -5.37
C SER A 84 -11.48 18.22 -6.27
N ASP A 85 -11.75 19.19 -7.15
CA ASP A 85 -10.73 19.69 -8.07
C ASP A 85 -9.60 20.41 -7.30
N ALA A 86 -9.96 21.14 -6.25
CA ALA A 86 -9.00 21.75 -5.34
C ALA A 86 -8.07 20.71 -4.68
N GLY A 87 -8.61 19.56 -4.25
CA GLY A 87 -7.81 18.48 -3.69
C GLY A 87 -6.88 17.83 -4.72
N ARG A 88 -7.38 17.62 -5.94
CA ARG A 88 -6.58 17.11 -7.08
C ARG A 88 -5.41 18.05 -7.40
N LEU A 89 -5.68 19.35 -7.53
CA LEU A 89 -4.67 20.36 -7.85
C LEU A 89 -3.66 20.56 -6.71
N LEU A 90 -4.10 20.52 -5.44
CA LEU A 90 -3.21 20.60 -4.29
C LEU A 90 -2.20 19.45 -4.29
N LEU A 91 -2.68 18.21 -4.43
CA LEU A 91 -1.83 17.03 -4.49
C LEU A 91 -0.87 17.11 -5.68
N LEU A 92 -1.40 17.48 -6.84
CA LEU A 92 -0.61 17.62 -8.06
C LEU A 92 0.52 18.65 -7.90
N GLY A 93 0.22 19.78 -7.25
CA GLY A 93 1.20 20.81 -6.93
C GLY A 93 2.38 20.30 -6.12
N TRP A 94 2.20 19.32 -5.23
CA TRP A 94 3.30 18.69 -4.48
C TRP A 94 4.03 17.62 -5.30
N LEU A 95 3.30 16.76 -6.00
CA LEU A 95 3.90 15.65 -6.74
C LEU A 95 4.76 16.12 -7.92
N GLU A 96 4.42 17.24 -8.55
CA GLU A 96 5.16 17.81 -9.68
C GLU A 96 6.45 18.53 -9.28
N GLN A 97 6.65 18.82 -7.98
CA GLN A 97 7.88 19.45 -7.49
C GLN A 97 9.04 18.45 -7.38
N LEU A 98 8.77 17.15 -7.41
CA LEU A 98 9.79 16.12 -7.25
C LEU A 98 10.60 15.96 -8.55
N SER A 99 11.89 16.27 -8.45
CA SER A 99 12.85 16.02 -9.53
C SER A 99 13.17 14.53 -9.69
N ASP A 100 13.72 14.15 -10.85
CA ASP A 100 14.12 12.78 -11.14
C ASP A 100 15.16 12.26 -10.14
N ASP A 101 16.09 13.12 -9.70
CA ASP A 101 17.11 12.75 -8.71
C ASP A 101 16.47 12.51 -7.33
N GLN A 102 15.53 13.36 -6.90
CA GLN A 102 14.79 13.12 -5.65
C GLN A 102 13.95 11.85 -5.70
N LEU A 103 13.33 11.55 -6.85
CA LEU A 103 12.58 10.32 -7.04
C LEU A 103 13.51 9.10 -7.04
N ARG A 104 14.70 9.21 -7.66
CA ARG A 104 15.72 8.16 -7.61
C ARG A 104 16.16 7.90 -6.17
N ASP A 105 16.53 8.94 -5.44
CA ASP A 105 16.93 8.86 -4.03
C ASP A 105 15.83 8.22 -3.17
N LEU A 106 14.57 8.57 -3.42
CA LEU A 106 13.42 8.01 -2.71
C LEU A 106 13.26 6.51 -2.98
N PHE A 107 13.34 6.08 -4.25
CA PHE A 107 13.19 4.67 -4.60
C PHE A 107 14.39 3.83 -4.16
N GLU A 108 15.62 4.34 -4.32
CA GLU A 108 16.84 3.66 -3.85
C GLU A 108 16.88 3.59 -2.31
N GLY A 109 16.59 4.70 -1.63
CA GLY A 109 16.55 4.78 -0.17
C GLY A 109 15.50 3.86 0.45
N SER A 110 14.37 3.65 -0.23
CA SER A 110 13.33 2.69 0.19
C SER A 110 13.74 1.22 0.03
N ARG A 111 14.84 0.93 -0.70
CA ARG A 111 15.30 -0.42 -1.06
C ARG A 111 14.28 -1.26 -1.84
N ILE A 112 13.31 -0.63 -2.49
CA ILE A 112 12.25 -1.31 -3.26
C ILE A 112 12.80 -2.21 -4.38
N THR A 113 13.99 -1.89 -4.90
CA THR A 113 14.71 -2.64 -5.93
C THR A 113 15.47 -3.87 -5.39
N SER A 114 15.59 -3.99 -4.07
CA SER A 114 16.44 -5.00 -3.41
C SER A 114 15.65 -6.18 -2.82
N PHE A 115 14.33 -6.19 -2.98
CA PHE A 115 13.49 -7.27 -2.48
C PHE A 115 13.66 -8.56 -3.32
N ASP A 116 13.74 -9.72 -2.67
CA ASP A 116 13.93 -11.00 -3.37
C ASP A 116 12.80 -11.29 -4.37
N GLN A 117 11.59 -10.89 -4.03
CA GLN A 117 10.39 -11.12 -4.84
C GLN A 117 10.23 -10.17 -6.04
N VAL A 118 11.07 -9.15 -6.21
CA VAL A 118 10.95 -8.23 -7.36
C VAL A 118 11.56 -8.83 -8.62
N THR A 119 10.89 -8.59 -9.75
CA THR A 119 11.40 -9.01 -11.07
C THR A 119 12.72 -8.32 -11.39
N ALA A 120 13.54 -8.91 -12.29
CA ALA A 120 14.79 -8.30 -12.72
C ALA A 120 14.60 -6.86 -13.25
N ALA A 121 13.52 -6.62 -13.99
CA ALA A 121 13.19 -5.28 -14.48
C ALA A 121 12.90 -4.28 -13.34
N ALA A 122 12.19 -4.73 -12.29
CA ALA A 122 11.86 -3.91 -11.13
C ALA A 122 13.05 -3.65 -10.19
N ARG A 123 14.23 -4.22 -10.46
CA ARG A 123 15.48 -3.86 -9.76
C ARG A 123 16.11 -2.55 -10.26
N ASN A 124 15.62 -2.01 -11.38
CA ASN A 124 16.02 -0.69 -11.85
C ASN A 124 15.15 0.41 -11.21
N PRO A 125 15.70 1.40 -10.48
CA PRO A 125 14.91 2.51 -9.94
C PRO A 125 14.18 3.32 -11.03
N ASP A 126 14.71 3.41 -12.25
CA ASP A 126 14.11 4.20 -13.34
C ASP A 126 12.72 3.72 -13.73
N VAL A 127 12.47 2.41 -13.65
CA VAL A 127 11.14 1.88 -14.00
C VAL A 127 10.09 2.24 -12.95
N TRP A 128 10.51 2.47 -11.70
CA TRP A 128 9.65 2.98 -10.63
C TRP A 128 9.39 4.48 -10.80
N ILE A 129 10.41 5.25 -11.15
CA ILE A 129 10.29 6.67 -11.49
C ILE A 129 9.30 6.86 -12.64
N ALA A 130 9.45 6.07 -13.72
CA ALA A 130 8.54 6.12 -14.86
C ALA A 130 7.10 5.74 -14.46
N ALA A 131 6.92 4.69 -13.65
CA ALA A 131 5.59 4.30 -13.17
C ALA A 131 4.95 5.38 -12.27
N PHE A 132 5.73 6.03 -11.41
CA PHE A 132 5.29 7.15 -10.58
C PHE A 132 4.82 8.32 -11.44
N LYS A 133 5.67 8.76 -12.38
CA LYS A 133 5.34 9.88 -13.28
C LYS A 133 4.09 9.61 -14.12
N GLU A 134 3.88 8.37 -14.54
CA GLU A 134 2.65 7.98 -15.24
C GLU A 134 1.41 8.14 -14.33
N LYS A 135 1.50 7.82 -13.03
CA LYS A 135 0.40 8.09 -12.09
C LYS A 135 0.16 9.59 -11.89
N VAL A 136 1.23 10.37 -11.76
CA VAL A 136 1.12 11.84 -11.65
C VAL A 136 0.45 12.40 -12.91
N LYS A 137 0.82 11.90 -14.09
CA LYS A 137 0.18 12.26 -15.35
C LYS A 137 -1.31 11.91 -15.36
N GLN A 138 -1.71 10.73 -14.90
CA GLN A 138 -3.14 10.40 -14.77
C GLN A 138 -3.90 11.37 -13.85
N ILE A 139 -3.28 11.85 -12.77
CA ILE A 139 -3.88 12.85 -11.88
C ILE A 139 -3.99 14.21 -12.59
N ARG A 140 -2.94 14.62 -13.31
CA ARG A 140 -2.89 15.86 -14.11
C ARG A 140 -4.00 15.88 -15.16
N ASP A 141 -4.10 14.80 -15.93
CA ASP A 141 -4.98 14.66 -17.09
C ASP A 141 -6.45 14.36 -16.71
N GLY A 142 -6.71 14.06 -15.43
CA GLY A 142 -8.07 13.92 -14.90
C GLY A 142 -8.73 15.26 -14.57
N GLY A 143 -10.06 15.28 -14.46
CA GLY A 143 -10.85 16.48 -14.17
C GLY A 143 -11.17 17.34 -15.41
N PRO A 144 -11.68 18.58 -15.22
CA PRO A 144 -11.96 19.24 -13.93
C PRO A 144 -12.96 18.46 -13.09
N CYS A 145 -12.70 18.33 -11.80
CA CYS A 145 -13.61 17.61 -10.92
C CYS A 145 -14.84 18.46 -10.58
N PRO A 146 -16.05 17.87 -10.50
CA PRO A 146 -17.22 18.57 -10.00
C PRO A 146 -17.01 18.96 -8.53
N THR A 147 -17.68 20.03 -8.10
CA THR A 147 -17.75 20.41 -6.69
C THR A 147 -18.40 19.27 -5.92
N ALA A 148 -17.79 18.85 -4.81
CA ALA A 148 -18.37 17.81 -3.95
C ALA A 148 -19.73 18.31 -3.43
N SER A 149 -20.80 17.56 -3.73
CA SER A 149 -22.15 17.79 -3.19
C SER A 149 -22.25 17.45 -1.72
#